data_AF-A0A2G9LQ18-F1
#
_entry.id   AF-A0A2G9LQ18-F1
#
_cell.length_a   1.000
_cell.length_b   1.000
_cell.length_c   1.000
_cell.angle_alpha   90.00
_cell.angle_beta   90.00
_cell.angle_gamma   90.00
#
_symmetry.space_group_name_H-M   'P 1'
#
loop_
_entity.id
_entity.type
_entity.pdbx_description
1 polymer ?
#
loop_
_entity_poly.entity_id
_entity_poly.type
_entity_poly.pdbx_seq_one_letter_code
_entity_poly.pdbx_strand_id
1 'polypeptide(L)' 'MAKLLKEYKTISNVKGPLIFVKHTDPVGYNDLVRIQLPDGTMKNGQVLDTSEDLVVVQVFEGTSGIDRETRVKF' A
#
# COMPACT_ATOMS: atom_id res chain seq x y z
N MET A 1 13.52 17.34 11.14
CA MET A 1 12.81 17.60 9.85
C MET A 1 11.73 16.55 9.70
N ALA A 2 10.49 16.94 9.37
CA ALA A 2 9.42 15.97 9.14
C ALA A 2 9.77 15.14 7.90
N LYS A 3 9.82 13.81 8.03
CA LYS A 3 9.98 12.89 6.90
C LYS A 3 8.78 13.11 5.98
N LEU A 4 9.01 13.60 4.76
CA LEU A 4 7.95 13.73 3.77
C LEU A 4 7.42 12.31 3.48
N LEU A 5 6.18 12.03 3.86
CA LEU A 5 5.55 10.74 3.59
C LEU A 5 5.30 10.64 2.09
N LYS A 6 6.04 9.76 1.42
CA LYS A 6 6.00 9.55 -0.02
C LYS A 6 4.74 8.77 -0.40
N GLU A 7 4.16 9.11 -1.54
CA GLU A 7 3.02 8.40 -2.12
C GLU A 7 3.47 7.45 -3.22
N TYR A 8 2.89 6.26 -3.24
CA TYR A 8 3.16 5.23 -4.24
C TYR A 8 1.89 4.91 -5.03
N LYS A 9 2.00 4.83 -6.36
CA LYS A 9 0.95 4.37 -7.28
C LYS A 9 1.35 3.09 -8.02
N THR A 10 2.22 2.31 -7.40
CA THR A 10 2.93 1.17 -8.00
C THR A 10 2.35 -0.16 -7.52
N ILE A 11 1.03 -0.22 -7.29
CA ILE A 11 0.33 -1.47 -7.02
C ILE A 11 0.42 -2.33 -8.29
N SER A 12 1.16 -3.41 -8.18
CA SER A 12 1.44 -4.36 -9.27
C SER A 12 0.44 -5.51 -9.34
N ASN A 13 -0.20 -5.85 -8.23
CA ASN A 13 -1.19 -6.93 -8.17
C ASN A 13 -2.12 -6.79 -6.95
N VAL A 14 -3.27 -7.45 -7.04
CA VAL A 14 -4.27 -7.59 -5.96
C VAL A 14 -4.68 -9.07 -5.90
N LYS A 15 -4.56 -9.71 -4.73
CA LYS A 15 -4.97 -11.11 -4.52
C LYS A 15 -5.68 -11.27 -3.19
N GLY A 16 -6.99 -11.57 -3.24
CA GLY A 16 -7.81 -11.65 -2.02
C GLY A 16 -7.69 -10.36 -1.21
N PRO A 17 -7.30 -10.42 0.09
CA PRO A 17 -7.14 -9.23 0.92
C PRO A 17 -5.79 -8.51 0.74
N LEU A 18 -4.92 -8.96 -0.18
CA LEU A 18 -3.55 -8.46 -0.31
C LEU A 18 -3.36 -7.56 -1.53
N ILE A 19 -2.55 -6.53 -1.37
CA ILE A 19 -1.97 -5.73 -2.47
C ILE A 19 -0.45 -5.85 -2.48
N PHE A 20 0.12 -5.70 -3.67
CA PHE A 20 1.54 -5.89 -3.92
C PHE A 20 2.13 -4.62 -4.52
N VAL A 21 2.98 -3.90 -3.77
CA VAL A 21 3.52 -2.59 -4.16
C VAL A 21 4.99 -2.72 -4.53
N LYS A 22 5.39 -2.15 -5.67
CA LYS A 22 6.78 -2.15 -6.16
C LYS A 22 7.44 -0.79 -6.05
N HIS A 23 8.76 -0.74 -6.18
CA HIS A 23 9.53 0.51 -6.26
C HIS A 23 9.28 1.44 -5.06
N THR A 24 9.21 0.84 -3.87
CA THR A 24 9.09 1.58 -2.62
C THR A 24 10.48 1.94 -2.11
N ASP A 25 10.58 3.00 -1.31
CA ASP A 25 11.72 3.09 -0.39
C ASP A 25 11.64 1.93 0.64
N PRO A 26 12.68 1.67 1.46
CA PRO A 26 12.60 0.63 2.48
C PRO A 26 11.42 0.84 3.43
N VAL A 27 10.59 -0.20 3.56
CA VAL A 27 9.38 -0.24 4.40
C VAL A 27 9.56 -1.34 5.45
N GLY A 28 9.15 -1.05 6.69
CA GLY A 28 9.23 -1.98 7.80
C GLY A 28 8.11 -3.02 7.77
N TYR A 29 8.44 -4.24 8.20
CA TYR A 29 7.44 -5.23 8.56
C TYR A 29 6.54 -4.69 9.68
N ASN A 30 5.23 -4.97 9.60
CA ASN A 30 4.18 -4.45 10.48
C ASN A 30 3.90 -2.93 10.40
N ASP A 31 4.53 -2.19 9.49
CA ASP A 31 4.19 -0.78 9.28
C ASP A 31 2.70 -0.63 8.89
N LEU A 32 2.07 0.41 9.44
CA LEU A 32 0.69 0.75 9.10
C LEU A 32 0.64 1.48 7.77
N VAL A 33 -0.31 1.09 6.93
CA VAL A 33 -0.42 1.60 5.57
C VAL A 33 -1.75 2.32 5.39
N ARG A 34 -1.71 3.50 4.78
CA ARG A 34 -2.92 4.20 4.29
C ARG A 34 -3.05 4.04 2.79
N ILE A 35 -4.25 3.69 2.36
CA ILE A 35 -4.59 3.46 0.96
C ILE A 35 -5.74 4.40 0.60
N GLN A 36 -5.51 5.29 -0.37
CA GLN A 36 -6.53 6.22 -0.86
C GLN A 36 -7.00 5.77 -2.24
N LEU A 37 -8.27 5.44 -2.35
CA LEU A 37 -8.93 5.11 -3.61
C LEU A 37 -9.17 6.37 -4.46
N PRO A 38 -9.45 6.23 -5.76
CA PRO A 38 -9.68 7.38 -6.65
C PRO A 38 -10.91 8.22 -6.29
N ASP A 39 -11.92 7.59 -5.67
CA ASP A 39 -13.13 8.25 -5.15
C ASP A 39 -12.90 9.01 -3.84
N GLY A 40 -11.67 8.95 -3.29
CA GLY A 40 -11.30 9.56 -2.01
C GLY A 40 -11.52 8.65 -0.80
N THR A 41 -12.08 7.46 -0.96
CA THR A 41 -12.24 6.48 0.12
C THR A 41 -10.89 6.11 0.70
N MET A 42 -10.79 6.12 2.02
CA MET A 42 -9.60 5.70 2.75
C MET A 42 -9.76 4.27 3.26
N LYS A 43 -8.72 3.47 3.05
CA LYS A 43 -8.55 2.13 3.62
C LYS A 43 -7.25 2.07 4.40
N ASN A 44 -7.17 1.14 5.34
CA ASN A 44 -5.99 0.89 6.15
C ASN A 44 -5.46 -0.51 5.86
N GLY A 45 -4.17 -0.69 6.14
CA GLY A 45 -3.53 -1.98 6.02
C GLY A 45 -2.29 -2.10 6.86
N GLN A 46 -1.65 -3.26 6.74
CA GLN A 46 -0.40 -3.57 7.40
C GLN A 46 0.54 -4.30 6.45
N VAL A 47 1.82 -3.97 6.55
CA VAL A 47 2.88 -4.67 5.83
C VAL A 47 3.08 -6.06 6.43
N LEU A 48 2.90 -7.10 5.61
CA LEU A 48 3.09 -8.50 6.00
C LEU A 48 4.42 -9.08 5.50
N ASP A 49 5.00 -8.52 4.45
CA ASP A 49 6.29 -8.94 3.92
C ASP A 49 6.93 -7.78 3.15
N THR A 50 8.26 -7.74 3.15
CA THR A 50 9.04 -6.67 2.55
C THR A 50 10.35 -7.23 1.99
N SER A 51 10.69 -6.81 0.78
CA SER A 51 11.91 -7.15 0.07
C SER A 51 12.40 -5.92 -0.68
N GLU A 52 13.54 -6.02 -1.36
CA GLU A 52 14.07 -4.91 -2.17
C GLU A 52 13.11 -4.46 -3.28
N ASP A 53 12.36 -5.40 -3.88
CA ASP A 53 11.53 -5.13 -5.05
C ASP A 53 10.03 -5.02 -4.78
N LEU A 54 9.59 -5.58 -3.65
CA LEU A 54 8.17 -5.86 -3.40
C LEU A 54 7.81 -5.74 -1.92
N VAL A 55 6.73 -5.02 -1.66
CA VAL A 55 6.07 -4.94 -0.36
C VAL A 55 4.67 -5.53 -0.46
N VAL A 56 4.33 -6.44 0.46
CA VAL A 56 3.01 -7.07 0.55
C VAL A 56 2.23 -6.43 1.67
N VAL A 57 1.05 -5.92 1.36
CA VAL A 57 0.17 -5.23 2.32
C VAL A 57 -1.16 -5.96 2.40
N GLN A 58 -1.60 -6.29 3.61
CA GLN A 58 -2.98 -6.72 3.87
C GLN A 58 -3.87 -5.51 4.05
N VAL A 59 -5.01 -5.47 3.36
CA VAL A 59 -6.01 -4.40 3.45
C VAL A 59 -7.14 -4.84 4.38
N PHE A 60 -7.38 -4.08 5.45
CA PHE A 60 -8.33 -4.47 6.50
C PHE A 60 -9.78 -4.39 6.02
N GLU A 61 -10.14 -3.35 5.28
CA GLU A 61 -11.48 -3.15 4.72
C GLU A 61 -11.69 -3.88 3.37
N GLY A 62 -10.78 -4.78 3.02
CA GLY A 62 -10.77 -5.49 1.74
C GLY A 62 -10.35 -4.63 0.54
N THR A 63 -10.11 -5.29 -0.59
CA THR A 63 -9.43 -4.73 -1.77
C THR A 63 -10.37 -4.20 -2.86
N SER A 64 -11.68 -4.20 -2.61
CA SER A 64 -12.66 -3.67 -3.56
C SER A 64 -12.40 -2.19 -3.86
N GLY A 65 -12.47 -1.82 -5.14
CA GLY A 65 -12.24 -0.46 -5.62
C GLY A 65 -10.77 -0.05 -5.80
N ILE A 66 -9.82 -0.92 -5.45
CA ILE A 66 -8.38 -0.67 -5.71
C ILE A 66 -8.09 -0.82 -7.21
N ASP A 67 -7.44 0.19 -7.77
CA ASP A 67 -7.04 0.27 -9.17
C ASP A 67 -5.68 0.95 -9.35
N ARG A 68 -5.34 1.34 -10.59
CA ARG A 68 -4.07 1.99 -10.94
C ARG A 68 -3.92 3.42 -10.41
N GLU A 69 -5.01 4.09 -10.08
CA GLU A 69 -4.99 5.47 -9.56
C GLU A 69 -4.93 5.52 -8.03
N THR A 70 -5.09 4.37 -7.39
CA THR A 70 -4.99 4.19 -5.93
C THR A 70 -3.60 4.57 -5.43
N ARG A 71 -3.56 5.33 -4.34
CA ARG A 71 -2.32 5.83 -3.70
C ARG A 71 -2.07 5.10 -2.39
N VAL A 72 -0.82 4.70 -2.17
CA VAL A 72 -0.35 4.02 -0.95
C VAL A 72 0.64 4.91 -0.22
N LYS A 73 0.50 5.00 1.10
CA LYS A 73 1.44 5.63 2.03
C LYS A 73 1.79 4.65 3.14
N PHE A 74 3.07 4.40 3.32
CA PHE A 74 3.65 3.66 4.44
C PHE A 74 4.05 4.64 5.54
#